data_AF-R6F4V2-F1
#
_entry.id   AF-R6F4V2-F1
#
_cell.length_a   1.000
_cell.length_b   1.000
_cell.length_c   1.000
_cell.angle_alpha   90.00
_cell.angle_beta   90.00
_cell.angle_gamma   90.00
#
_symmetry.space_group_name_H-M   'P 1'
#
loop_
_entity.id
_entity.type
_entity.pdbx_description
1 polymer ?
#
loop_
_entity_poly.entity_id
_entity_poly.type
_entity_poly.pdbx_seq_one_letter_code
_entity_poly.pdbx_strand_id
1 'polypeptide(L)'
;MKKKLLLFIFLAVLINICWKFSRASIYYYKIPYANKMLTIYIPALSDTAYAYIGTNKMEARIDSFDLKIFRYDATNVPLILNKYNTDTIYYSDRWKDITLINNSGKYKRIKYDDDRFYVESTEYRGLYNIKPGYVEISIKDYAMSVACRVDSTSQFSELKRNSVVSIK
;
A
#
# COMPACT_ATOMS: atom_id res chain seq x y z
N MET A 1 -35.27 32.90 -7.56
CA MET A 1 -33.96 32.56 -8.18
C MET A 1 -32.95 31.92 -7.22
N LYS A 2 -32.75 32.42 -5.99
CA LYS A 2 -31.75 31.90 -5.03
C LYS A 2 -31.84 30.39 -4.72
N LYS A 3 -33.05 29.83 -4.50
CA LYS A 3 -33.24 28.39 -4.22
C LYS A 3 -32.85 27.47 -5.39
N LYS A 4 -33.13 27.89 -6.64
CA LYS A 4 -32.76 27.14 -7.85
C LYS A 4 -31.24 27.13 -8.08
N LEU A 5 -30.57 28.25 -7.79
CA LEU A 5 -29.11 28.35 -7.83
C LEU A 5 -28.44 27.47 -6.76
N LEU A 6 -28.97 27.47 -5.53
CA LEU A 6 -28.44 26.64 -4.45
C LEU A 6 -28.56 25.14 -4.78
N LEU A 7 -29.71 24.73 -5.33
CA LEU A 7 -29.94 23.35 -5.79
C LEU A 7 -28.98 22.98 -6.92
N PHE A 8 -28.74 23.88 -7.87
CA PHE A 8 -27.80 23.65 -8.97
C PHE A 8 -26.36 23.49 -8.47
N ILE A 9 -25.92 24.34 -7.53
CA ILE A 9 -24.60 24.22 -6.89
C ILE A 9 -24.50 22.89 -6.15
N PHE A 10 -25.50 22.53 -5.34
CA PHE A 10 -25.53 21.27 -4.61
C PHE A 10 -25.45 20.06 -5.56
N LEU A 11 -26.21 20.07 -6.66
CA LEU A 11 -26.17 19.01 -7.66
C LEU A 11 -24.81 18.94 -8.36
N ALA A 12 -24.21 20.08 -8.72
CA ALA A 12 -22.88 20.14 -9.31
C ALA A 12 -21.80 19.61 -8.35
N VAL A 13 -21.91 19.89 -7.04
CA VAL A 13 -21.03 19.33 -6.01
C VAL A 13 -21.22 17.82 -5.88
N LEU A 14 -22.46 17.33 -5.84
CA LEU A 14 -22.75 15.90 -5.80
C LEU A 14 -22.21 15.17 -7.03
N ILE A 15 -22.41 15.72 -8.23
CA ILE A 15 -21.88 15.17 -9.48
C ILE A 15 -20.35 15.12 -9.41
N ASN A 16 -19.69 16.18 -8.94
CA ASN A 16 -18.23 16.19 -8.77
C ASN A 16 -17.75 15.13 -7.77
N ILE A 17 -18.44 14.98 -6.64
CA ILE A 17 -18.13 13.96 -5.63
C ILE A 17 -18.29 12.57 -6.24
N CYS A 18 -19.45 12.27 -6.84
CA CYS A 18 -19.70 11.00 -7.52
C CYS A 18 -18.65 10.73 -8.61
N TRP A 19 -18.25 11.76 -9.37
CA TRP A 19 -17.26 11.59 -10.43
C TRP A 19 -15.85 11.35 -9.90
N LYS A 20 -15.50 11.92 -8.75
CA LYS A 20 -14.23 11.67 -8.07
C LYS A 20 -14.14 10.23 -7.54
N PHE A 21 -15.23 9.72 -6.95
CA PHE A 21 -15.33 8.38 -6.36
C PHE A 21 -15.56 7.25 -7.39
N SER A 22 -16.16 7.56 -8.54
CA SER A 22 -16.40 6.60 -9.64
C SER A 22 -15.20 6.38 -10.55
N ARG A 23 -14.04 6.97 -10.25
CA ARG A 23 -12.81 6.76 -11.02
C ARG A 23 -11.89 5.81 -10.30
N ALA A 24 -11.38 4.85 -11.05
CA ALA A 24 -10.27 4.04 -10.59
C ALA A 24 -9.05 4.92 -10.27
N SER A 25 -8.26 4.52 -9.29
CA SER A 25 -7.04 5.19 -8.89
C SER A 25 -5.85 4.27 -9.06
N ILE A 26 -4.73 4.82 -9.50
CA ILE A 26 -3.44 4.16 -9.43
C ILE A 26 -2.46 5.05 -8.65
N TYR A 27 -1.70 4.41 -7.77
CA TYR A 27 -0.75 5.05 -6.87
C TYR A 27 0.61 4.40 -7.02
N TYR A 28 1.64 5.22 -6.86
CA TYR A 28 3.03 4.79 -7.01
C TYR A 28 3.83 5.25 -5.81
N TYR A 29 4.56 4.33 -5.20
CA TYR A 29 5.44 4.60 -4.08
C TYR A 29 6.82 4.01 -4.35
N LYS A 30 7.85 4.87 -4.40
CA LYS A 30 9.24 4.43 -4.55
C LYS A 30 9.72 3.89 -3.21
N ILE A 31 10.12 2.62 -3.20
CA ILE A 31 10.59 1.95 -1.99
C ILE A 31 12.03 2.41 -1.74
N PRO A 32 12.39 2.92 -0.55
CA PRO A 32 13.76 3.33 -0.28
C PRO A 32 14.67 2.10 -0.18
N TYR A 33 15.95 2.26 -0.55
CA TYR A 33 16.99 1.22 -0.53
C TYR A 33 16.74 -0.02 -1.42
N ALA A 34 15.55 -0.15 -2.00
CA ALA A 34 15.25 -1.10 -3.06
C ALA A 34 15.12 -0.32 -4.37
N ASN A 35 15.74 -0.79 -5.46
CA ASN A 35 15.44 -0.25 -6.80
C ASN A 35 14.08 -0.78 -7.29
N LYS A 36 13.03 -0.58 -6.49
CA LYS A 36 11.67 -1.05 -6.72
C LYS A 36 10.64 0.01 -6.33
N MET A 37 9.46 -0.18 -6.86
CA MET A 37 8.32 0.67 -6.67
C MET A 37 7.09 -0.20 -6.38
N LEU A 38 6.36 0.20 -5.36
CA LEU A 38 5.04 -0.32 -5.05
C LEU A 38 4.02 0.41 -5.92
N THR A 39 3.26 -0.35 -6.71
CA THR A 39 2.10 0.14 -7.45
C THR A 39 0.85 -0.40 -6.79
N ILE A 40 -0.11 0.49 -6.51
CA ILE A 40 -1.43 0.12 -5.98
C ILE A 40 -2.49 0.59 -6.96
N TYR A 41 -3.31 -0.34 -7.44
CA TYR A 41 -4.47 -0.07 -8.27
C TYR A 41 -5.76 -0.31 -7.50
N ILE A 42 -6.71 0.61 -7.67
CA ILE A 42 -7.98 0.66 -6.96
C ILE A 42 -9.06 0.84 -8.01
N PRO A 43 -9.81 -0.21 -8.39
CA PRO A 43 -10.94 -0.05 -9.30
C PRO A 43 -11.98 0.92 -8.73
N ALA A 44 -12.76 1.54 -9.61
CA ALA A 44 -13.85 2.41 -9.20
C ALA A 44 -14.85 1.64 -8.31
N LEU A 45 -15.28 2.27 -7.21
CA LEU A 45 -16.31 1.73 -6.31
C LEU A 45 -16.01 0.32 -5.77
N SER A 46 -14.73 -0.05 -5.65
CA SER A 46 -14.32 -1.37 -5.19
C SER A 46 -13.80 -1.33 -3.76
N ASP A 47 -14.18 -2.32 -2.96
CA ASP A 47 -13.62 -2.67 -1.66
C ASP A 47 -12.28 -3.44 -1.75
N THR A 48 -11.71 -3.53 -2.96
CA THR A 48 -10.50 -4.28 -3.23
C THR A 48 -9.42 -3.35 -3.76
N ALA A 49 -8.18 -3.56 -3.33
CA ALA A 49 -6.98 -3.01 -3.95
C ALA A 49 -6.17 -4.13 -4.60
N TYR A 50 -5.40 -3.77 -5.62
CA TYR A 50 -4.43 -4.65 -6.25
C TYR A 50 -3.05 -4.05 -6.08
N ALA A 51 -2.06 -4.84 -5.70
CA ALA A 51 -0.71 -4.36 -5.43
C ALA A 51 0.36 -5.20 -6.12
N TYR A 52 1.40 -4.50 -6.58
CA TYR A 52 2.55 -5.05 -7.29
C TYR A 52 3.81 -4.32 -6.84
N ILE A 53 4.91 -5.05 -6.72
CA ILE A 53 6.22 -4.46 -6.44
C ILE A 53 7.20 -4.83 -7.54
N GLY A 54 7.73 -3.87 -8.27
CA GLY A 54 8.71 -4.14 -9.32
C GLY A 54 9.56 -2.93 -9.65
N THR A 55 10.43 -3.07 -10.64
CA THR A 55 11.36 -2.01 -11.05
C THR A 55 10.69 -0.89 -11.83
N ASN A 56 9.55 -1.17 -12.48
CA ASN A 56 8.87 -0.26 -13.38
C ASN A 56 7.45 0.08 -12.90
N LYS A 57 6.93 1.21 -13.40
CA LYS A 57 5.50 1.52 -13.30
C LYS A 57 4.70 0.48 -14.05
N MET A 58 3.62 0.02 -13.42
CA MET A 58 2.63 -0.81 -14.07
C MET A 58 1.42 0.01 -14.47
N GLU A 59 0.83 -0.37 -15.60
CA GLU A 59 -0.49 0.11 -15.99
C GLU A 59 -1.58 -0.53 -15.11
N ALA A 60 -2.74 0.10 -15.08
CA ALA A 60 -3.91 -0.35 -14.33
C ALA A 60 -4.61 -1.57 -14.99
N ARG A 61 -3.93 -2.72 -15.05
CA ARG A 61 -4.49 -3.99 -15.54
C ARG A 61 -4.42 -5.05 -14.45
N ILE A 62 -5.58 -5.53 -13.98
CA ILE A 62 -5.70 -6.37 -12.77
C ILE A 62 -4.86 -7.66 -12.85
N ASP A 63 -4.85 -8.29 -14.02
CA ASP A 63 -4.08 -9.50 -14.35
C ASP A 63 -2.56 -9.34 -14.17
N SER A 64 -2.09 -8.10 -14.14
CA SER A 64 -0.69 -7.75 -14.02
C SER A 64 -0.24 -7.56 -12.57
N PHE A 65 -1.15 -7.62 -11.60
CA PHE A 65 -0.85 -7.45 -10.17
C PHE A 65 -0.70 -8.78 -9.44
N ASP A 66 0.16 -8.78 -8.42
CA ASP A 66 0.49 -9.99 -7.68
C ASP A 66 -0.47 -10.24 -6.50
N LEU A 67 -0.96 -9.15 -5.89
CA LEU A 67 -1.75 -9.16 -4.66
C LEU A 67 -3.16 -8.60 -4.89
N LYS A 68 -4.19 -9.30 -4.37
CA LYS A 68 -5.51 -8.75 -4.04
C LYS A 68 -5.53 -8.41 -2.56
N ILE A 69 -6.01 -7.23 -2.20
CA ILE A 69 -6.08 -6.74 -0.81
C ILE A 69 -7.49 -6.26 -0.53
N PHE A 70 -8.11 -6.75 0.53
CA PHE A 70 -9.36 -6.19 1.04
C PHE A 70 -9.09 -4.84 1.72
N ARG A 71 -9.84 -3.78 1.33
CA ARG A 71 -9.63 -2.42 1.82
C ARG A 71 -10.69 -2.05 2.87
N TYR A 72 -10.23 -1.48 3.97
CA TYR A 72 -11.04 -0.89 5.02
C TYR A 72 -10.15 0.04 5.87
N ASP A 73 -10.70 0.64 6.92
CA ASP A 73 -9.99 1.59 7.78
C ASP A 73 -8.74 0.99 8.42
N ALA A 74 -8.80 -0.25 8.89
CA ALA A 74 -7.67 -0.91 9.54
C ALA A 74 -6.82 -1.78 8.59
N THR A 75 -6.94 -1.60 7.26
CA THR A 75 -6.06 -2.29 6.30
C THR A 75 -4.61 -2.10 6.70
N ASN A 76 -3.87 -3.21 6.85
CA ASN A 76 -2.44 -3.19 7.14
C ASN A 76 -1.77 -4.39 6.48
N VAL A 77 -1.11 -4.16 5.35
CA VAL A 77 -0.40 -5.20 4.58
C VAL A 77 1.10 -4.92 4.63
N PRO A 78 1.84 -5.50 5.60
CA PRO A 78 3.28 -5.36 5.68
C PRO A 78 3.97 -6.25 4.66
N LEU A 79 4.88 -5.64 3.90
CA LEU A 79 5.70 -6.26 2.87
C LEU A 79 7.17 -5.95 3.19
N ILE A 80 7.96 -6.98 3.42
CA ILE A 80 9.35 -6.89 3.83
C ILE A 80 10.25 -7.30 2.67
N LEU A 81 11.23 -6.46 2.36
CA LEU A 81 12.24 -6.71 1.34
C LEU A 81 13.62 -6.67 2.00
N ASN A 82 14.51 -7.55 1.56
CA ASN A 82 15.92 -7.43 1.90
C ASN A 82 16.56 -6.35 1.00
N LYS A 83 17.31 -5.42 1.59
CA LYS A 83 17.92 -4.26 0.89
C LYS A 83 18.90 -4.70 -0.21
N TYR A 84 19.50 -5.88 -0.09
CA TYR A 84 20.52 -6.41 -1.01
C TYR A 84 19.96 -7.45 -2.00
N ASN A 85 18.91 -8.18 -1.63
CA ASN A 85 18.22 -9.13 -2.51
C ASN A 85 16.70 -8.93 -2.42
N THR A 86 16.14 -8.27 -3.42
CA THR A 86 14.75 -7.84 -3.41
C THR A 86 13.83 -8.77 -4.23
N ASP A 87 14.31 -9.96 -4.63
CA ASP A 87 13.55 -10.91 -5.46
C ASP A 87 12.48 -11.67 -4.69
N THR A 88 12.73 -11.88 -3.40
CA THR A 88 11.73 -12.41 -2.47
C THR A 88 11.13 -11.27 -1.65
N ILE A 89 9.80 -11.25 -1.58
CA ILE A 89 9.04 -10.33 -0.74
C ILE A 89 8.34 -11.15 0.33
N TYR A 90 8.63 -10.85 1.58
CA TYR A 90 7.95 -11.48 2.70
C TYR A 90 6.73 -10.67 3.07
N TYR A 91 5.63 -11.34 3.44
CA TYR A 91 4.43 -10.64 3.87
C TYR A 91 3.79 -11.35 5.05
N SER A 92 3.15 -10.58 5.93
CA SER A 92 2.29 -11.14 6.96
C SER A 92 0.83 -10.81 6.66
N ASP A 93 -0.05 -11.74 6.96
CA ASP A 93 -1.48 -11.60 6.71
C ASP A 93 -2.25 -12.10 7.91
N ARG A 94 -2.33 -11.25 8.94
CA ARG A 94 -2.95 -11.60 10.23
C ARG A 94 -4.46 -11.77 10.09
N TRP A 95 -5.09 -10.96 9.25
CA TRP A 95 -6.55 -10.85 9.15
C TRP A 95 -7.14 -11.58 7.96
N LYS A 96 -6.31 -12.22 7.11
CA LYS A 96 -6.71 -12.92 5.88
C LYS A 96 -7.25 -11.98 4.80
N ASP A 97 -6.65 -10.78 4.71
CA ASP A 97 -7.06 -9.76 3.75
C ASP A 97 -6.35 -9.89 2.40
N ILE A 98 -5.36 -10.77 2.30
CA ILE A 98 -4.46 -10.86 1.16
C ILE A 98 -4.71 -12.16 0.40
N THR A 99 -5.02 -12.04 -0.89
CA THR A 99 -5.01 -13.16 -1.83
C THR A 99 -3.88 -12.96 -2.83
N LEU A 100 -3.01 -13.95 -2.99
CA LEU A 100 -2.02 -13.94 -4.07
C LEU A 100 -2.71 -14.36 -5.37
N ILE A 101 -2.72 -13.50 -6.38
CA ILE A 101 -3.41 -13.77 -7.66
C ILE A 101 -2.42 -14.31 -8.69
N ASN A 102 -1.24 -13.68 -8.78
CA ASN A 102 -0.19 -14.07 -9.72
C ASN A 102 1.11 -14.33 -8.95
N ASN A 103 1.18 -15.50 -8.29
CA ASN A 103 2.33 -15.84 -7.46
C ASN A 103 3.36 -16.65 -8.25
N SER A 104 4.32 -15.96 -8.85
CA SER A 104 5.51 -16.57 -9.47
C SER A 104 6.54 -17.13 -8.45
N GLY A 105 6.16 -17.33 -7.19
CA GLY A 105 7.06 -17.71 -6.09
C GLY A 105 7.76 -16.54 -5.41
N LYS A 106 7.50 -15.31 -5.88
CA LYS A 106 8.05 -14.04 -5.37
C LYS A 106 7.60 -13.72 -3.95
N TYR A 107 6.40 -14.12 -3.54
CA TYR A 107 5.84 -13.78 -2.23
C TYR A 107 5.91 -14.96 -1.26
N LYS A 108 6.48 -14.72 -0.07
CA LYS A 108 6.56 -15.72 1.01
C LYS A 108 5.83 -15.23 2.24
N ARG A 109 4.81 -15.97 2.67
CA ARG A 109 4.09 -15.67 3.91
C ARG A 109 4.95 -15.94 5.13
N ILE A 110 4.91 -15.03 6.09
CA ILE A 110 5.58 -15.15 7.39
C ILE A 110 4.60 -14.91 8.52
N LYS A 111 5.00 -15.22 9.75
CA LYS A 111 4.23 -14.86 10.94
C LYS A 111 4.32 -13.35 11.17
N TYR A 112 3.32 -12.81 11.85
CA TYR A 112 3.42 -11.46 12.41
C TYR A 112 4.54 -11.48 13.47
N ASP A 113 5.36 -10.42 13.52
CA ASP A 113 6.53 -10.29 14.40
C ASP A 113 7.57 -11.43 14.25
N ASP A 114 7.74 -11.97 13.05
CA ASP A 114 8.75 -13.01 12.76
C ASP A 114 10.17 -12.50 13.09
N ASP A 115 10.82 -13.18 14.04
CA ASP A 115 12.10 -12.78 14.63
C ASP A 115 13.27 -12.77 13.63
N ARG A 116 13.12 -13.35 12.45
CA ARG A 116 14.11 -13.22 11.37
C ARG A 116 14.16 -11.79 10.82
N PHE A 117 13.07 -11.05 10.91
CA PHE A 117 12.93 -9.71 10.36
C PHE A 117 12.75 -8.63 11.41
N TYR A 118 12.19 -8.96 12.57
CA TYR A 118 11.90 -7.99 13.62
C TYR A 118 12.76 -8.20 14.87
N VAL A 119 13.00 -7.11 15.60
CA VAL A 119 13.60 -7.12 16.93
C VAL A 119 12.75 -6.23 17.84
N GLU A 120 12.42 -6.70 19.03
CA GLU A 120 11.70 -5.89 20.01
C GLU A 120 12.56 -4.70 20.44
N SER A 121 11.94 -3.52 20.52
CA SER A 121 12.59 -2.30 20.97
C SER A 121 12.96 -2.43 22.44
N THR A 122 14.17 -1.99 22.79
CA THR A 122 14.61 -1.90 24.18
C THR A 122 13.96 -0.72 24.92
N GLU A 123 13.40 0.25 24.18
CA GLU A 123 12.77 1.44 24.75
C GLU A 123 11.32 1.19 25.19
N TYR A 124 10.58 0.38 24.41
CA TYR A 124 9.16 0.11 24.65
C TYR A 124 8.82 -1.35 24.36
N ARG A 125 8.33 -2.05 25.39
CA ARG A 125 7.87 -3.44 25.25
C ARG A 125 6.69 -3.51 24.27
N GLY A 126 6.72 -4.49 23.38
CA GLY A 126 5.72 -4.69 22.32
C GLY A 126 5.89 -3.79 21.09
N LEU A 127 6.88 -2.89 21.07
CA LEU A 127 7.27 -2.17 19.85
C LEU A 127 8.33 -2.99 19.12
N TYR A 128 8.13 -3.27 17.84
CA TYR A 128 9.09 -4.03 17.04
C TYR A 128 9.72 -3.16 15.96
N ASN A 129 11.05 -3.17 15.92
CA ASN A 129 11.85 -2.52 14.88
C ASN A 129 12.20 -3.53 13.79
N ILE A 130 12.33 -3.05 12.55
CA ILE A 130 12.81 -3.90 11.46
C ILE A 130 14.33 -4.08 11.60
N LYS A 131 14.81 -5.30 11.42
CA LYS A 131 16.24 -5.61 11.52
C LYS A 131 17.04 -4.91 10.42
N PRO A 132 18.31 -4.56 10.69
CA PRO A 132 19.21 -4.04 9.67
C PRO A 132 19.27 -4.95 8.44
N GLY A 133 19.36 -4.34 7.26
CA GLY A 133 19.37 -5.07 5.98
C GLY A 133 17.98 -5.36 5.41
N TYR A 134 16.89 -4.97 6.10
CA TYR A 134 15.53 -5.07 5.58
C TYR A 134 14.84 -3.69 5.53
N VAL A 135 13.85 -3.59 4.65
CA VAL A 135 12.87 -2.50 4.60
C VAL A 135 11.48 -3.11 4.67
N GLU A 136 10.63 -2.56 5.53
CA GLU A 136 9.20 -2.87 5.55
C GLU A 136 8.44 -1.72 4.91
N ILE A 137 7.57 -2.03 3.96
CA ILE A 137 6.51 -1.14 3.54
C ILE A 137 5.17 -1.75 3.93
N SER A 138 4.33 -0.96 4.58
CA SER A 138 2.99 -1.37 4.98
C SER A 138 1.95 -0.56 4.22
N ILE A 139 1.12 -1.23 3.43
CA ILE A 139 -0.04 -0.60 2.78
C ILE A 139 -1.11 -0.40 3.83
N LYS A 140 -1.58 0.84 4.01
CA LYS A 140 -2.46 1.24 5.11
C LYS A 140 -3.69 2.02 4.65
N ASP A 141 -4.65 2.17 5.57
CA ASP A 141 -5.81 3.08 5.52
C ASP A 141 -6.54 3.05 4.17
N TYR A 142 -7.37 2.01 3.94
CA TYR A 142 -8.04 1.78 2.65
C TYR A 142 -7.09 1.63 1.45
N ALA A 143 -5.84 1.23 1.69
CA ALA A 143 -4.75 1.21 0.71
C ALA A 143 -4.46 2.57 0.06
N MET A 144 -4.65 3.65 0.83
CA MET A 144 -4.40 5.03 0.40
C MET A 144 -3.15 5.64 1.04
N SER A 145 -2.49 4.92 1.94
CA SER A 145 -1.25 5.35 2.57
C SER A 145 -0.22 4.21 2.60
N VAL A 146 1.05 4.59 2.73
CA VAL A 146 2.15 3.66 2.96
C VAL A 146 2.92 4.12 4.19
N ALA A 147 3.13 3.22 5.12
CA ALA A 147 4.14 3.37 6.16
C ALA A 147 5.40 2.63 5.73
N CYS A 148 6.56 3.26 5.87
CA CYS A 148 7.85 2.66 5.59
C CYS A 148 8.66 2.60 6.88
N ARG A 149 9.21 1.42 7.20
CA ARG A 149 10.16 1.24 8.30
C ARG A 149 11.50 0.79 7.74
N VAL A 150 12.55 1.48 8.17
CA VAL A 150 13.92 1.16 7.86
C VAL A 150 14.74 1.33 9.12
N ASP A 151 15.38 0.26 9.57
CA ASP A 151 16.14 0.23 10.81
C ASP A 151 15.25 0.71 11.99
N SER A 152 15.63 1.77 12.71
CA SER A 152 14.81 2.37 13.79
C SER A 152 13.88 3.50 13.32
N THR A 153 13.89 3.84 12.03
CA THR A 153 13.10 4.95 11.49
C THR A 153 11.78 4.46 10.92
N SER A 154 10.70 5.19 11.20
CA SER A 154 9.38 4.98 10.63
C SER A 154 8.89 6.27 9.98
N GLN A 155 8.39 6.17 8.76
CA GLN A 155 7.85 7.31 8.02
C GLN A 155 6.49 6.93 7.43
N PHE A 156 5.58 7.90 7.39
CA PHE A 156 4.23 7.71 6.84
C PHE A 156 4.04 8.61 5.62
N SER A 157 3.34 8.12 4.62
CA SER A 157 3.11 8.84 3.37
C SER A 157 1.70 8.58 2.84
N GLU A 158 0.93 9.64 2.69
CA GLU A 158 -0.32 9.59 1.92
C GLU A 158 -0.01 9.47 0.42
N LEU A 159 -0.71 8.56 -0.25
CA LEU A 159 -0.51 8.33 -1.67
C LEU A 159 -1.27 9.37 -2.51
N LYS A 160 -0.59 9.91 -3.52
CA LYS A 160 -1.18 10.86 -4.47
C LYS A 160 -1.47 10.16 -5.78
N ARG A 161 -2.72 10.29 -6.27
CA ARG A 161 -3.17 9.66 -7.52
C ARG A 161 -2.23 10.07 -8.66
N ASN A 162 -1.81 9.09 -9.47
CA ASN A 162 -0.96 9.27 -10.66
C ASN A 162 0.41 9.94 -10.39
N SER A 163 0.82 10.05 -9.13
CA SER A 163 2.08 10.68 -8.73
C SER A 163 2.96 9.65 -8.03
N VAL A 164 4.27 9.80 -8.18
CA VAL A 164 5.23 8.99 -7.41
C VAL A 164 5.49 9.70 -6.10
N VAL A 165 5.20 9.01 -5.00
CA VAL A 165 5.63 9.42 -3.67
C VAL A 165 6.92 8.69 -3.35
N SER A 166 7.91 9.43 -2.87
CA SER A 166 9.17 8.88 -2.38
C SER A 166 9.53 9.62 -1.12
N ILE A 167 10.10 8.91 -0.16
CA ILE A 167 10.67 9.53 1.03
C ILE A 167 12.18 9.62 0.86
N LYS A 168 12.75 10.71 1.37
CA LYS A 168 14.19 11.00 1.27
C LYS A 168 14.97 10.17 2.29
#